data_AF-A0A1Z9TRV1-F1
#
_entry.id   AF-A0A1Z9TRV1-F1
#
_cell.length_a   1.000
_cell.length_b   1.000
_cell.length_c   1.000
_cell.angle_alpha   90.00
_cell.angle_beta   90.00
_cell.angle_gamma   90.00
#
_symmetry.space_group_name_H-M   'P 1'
#
loop_
_entity.id
_entity.type
_entity.pdbx_description
1 polymer ?
#
loop_
_entity_poly.entity_id
_entity_poly.type
_entity_poly.pdbx_seq_one_letter_code
_entity_poly.pdbx_strand_id
1 'polypeptide(L)'
;MNKKWVFLVFIAVPGLLVLLSLGIWQTKRLAWKEALLENINNNLTAEPSSLTSGIKKSSDNYKMVKVQGVLEPNSIFILTPIKGSGAGFRVISPLKLKDGRKILVDRGVIEEKEKPHLQTAGQ
;
A
#
# COMPACT_ATOMS: atom_id res chain seq x y z
N MET A 1 -28.71 41.60 -29.01
CA MET A 1 -28.64 40.47 -28.06
C MET A 1 -28.42 41.02 -26.66
N ASN A 2 -29.28 40.64 -25.71
CA ASN A 2 -29.34 41.25 -24.38
C ASN A 2 -28.07 40.90 -23.58
N LYS A 3 -27.31 41.90 -23.11
CA LYS A 3 -26.02 41.72 -22.41
C LYS A 3 -26.06 40.69 -21.26
N LYS A 4 -27.20 40.57 -20.58
CA LYS A 4 -27.45 39.58 -19.50
C LYS A 4 -27.36 38.12 -19.97
N TRP A 5 -27.89 37.83 -21.16
CA TRP A 5 -27.86 36.46 -21.71
C TRP A 5 -26.46 36.07 -22.17
N VAL A 6 -25.70 37.02 -22.74
CA VAL A 6 -24.30 36.81 -23.12
C VAL A 6 -23.45 36.48 -21.89
N PHE A 7 -23.64 37.21 -20.78
CA PHE A 7 -22.95 36.96 -19.52
C PHE A 7 -23.26 35.57 -18.93
N LEU A 8 -24.53 35.15 -18.93
CA LEU A 8 -24.93 33.83 -18.43
C LEU A 8 -24.30 32.70 -19.24
N VAL A 9 -24.33 32.78 -20.58
CA VAL A 9 -23.71 31.78 -21.45
C VAL A 9 -22.20 31.72 -21.23
N PHE A 10 -21.55 32.88 -21.05
CA PHE A 10 -20.11 32.97 -20.82
C PHE A 10 -19.66 32.26 -19.53
N ILE A 11 -20.51 32.17 -18.50
CA ILE A 11 -20.21 31.44 -17.26
C ILE A 11 -20.66 29.98 -17.35
N ALA A 12 -21.87 29.75 -17.89
CA ALA A 12 -22.48 28.43 -17.91
C ALA A 12 -21.71 27.44 -18.80
N VAL A 13 -21.21 27.88 -19.97
CA VAL A 13 -20.52 27.00 -20.91
C VAL A 13 -19.18 26.50 -20.35
N PRO A 14 -18.27 27.35 -19.85
CA PRO A 14 -17.04 26.87 -19.20
C PRO A 14 -17.32 26.02 -17.97
N GLY A 15 -18.30 26.41 -17.15
CA GLY A 15 -18.71 25.62 -15.99
C GLY A 15 -19.12 24.21 -16.39
N LEU A 16 -20.01 24.09 -17.38
CA LEU A 16 -20.45 22.80 -17.91
C LEU A 16 -19.28 21.98 -18.46
N LEU A 17 -18.37 22.58 -19.22
CA LEU A 17 -17.19 21.89 -19.76
C LEU A 17 -16.29 21.34 -18.65
N VAL A 18 -16.08 22.11 -17.58
CA VAL A 18 -15.32 21.67 -16.41
C VAL A 18 -16.01 20.50 -15.71
N LEU A 19 -17.33 20.59 -15.48
CA LEU A 19 -18.09 19.51 -14.86
C LEU A 19 -18.04 18.22 -15.68
N LEU A 20 -18.21 18.31 -17.01
CA LEU A 20 -18.11 17.15 -17.91
C LEU A 20 -16.69 16.55 -17.89
N SER A 21 -15.66 17.39 -17.94
CA SER A 21 -14.26 16.94 -17.84
C SER A 21 -13.99 16.23 -16.51
N LEU A 22 -14.51 16.76 -15.41
CA LEU A 22 -14.42 16.14 -14.08
C LEU A 22 -15.18 14.81 -14.03
N GLY A 23 -16.39 14.73 -14.58
CA GLY A 23 -17.16 13.48 -14.62
C GLY A 23 -16.46 12.37 -15.42
N ILE A 24 -15.87 12.72 -16.57
CA ILE A 24 -15.06 11.80 -17.36
C ILE A 24 -13.81 11.37 -16.59
N TRP A 25 -13.16 12.29 -15.88
CA TRP A 25 -12.00 11.96 -15.08
C TRP A 25 -12.35 11.02 -13.92
N GLN A 26 -13.46 11.28 -13.22
CA GLN A 26 -13.94 10.44 -12.11
C GLN A 26 -14.21 9.01 -12.56
N THR A 27 -14.90 8.81 -13.69
CA THR A 27 -15.19 7.47 -14.23
C THR A 27 -13.92 6.73 -14.68
N LYS A 28 -12.99 7.41 -15.37
CA LYS A 28 -11.67 6.84 -15.71
C LYS A 28 -10.87 6.47 -14.46
N ARG A 29 -10.91 7.33 -13.44
CA ARG A 29 -10.20 7.12 -12.17
C ARG A 29 -10.79 5.94 -11.40
N LEU A 30 -12.11 5.78 -11.42
CA LEU A 30 -12.81 4.63 -10.84
C LEU A 30 -12.38 3.34 -11.53
N ALA A 31 -12.48 3.26 -12.86
CA ALA A 31 -12.10 2.07 -13.62
C ALA A 31 -10.63 1.67 -13.38
N TRP A 32 -9.72 2.65 -13.31
CA TRP A 32 -8.32 2.39 -12.95
C TRP A 32 -8.18 1.83 -11.52
N LYS A 33 -8.93 2.37 -10.56
CA LYS A 33 -8.92 1.88 -9.18
C LYS A 33 -9.48 0.47 -9.07
N GLU A 34 -10.57 0.17 -9.77
CA GLU A 34 -11.19 -1.16 -9.79
C GLU A 34 -10.23 -2.20 -10.38
N ALA A 35 -9.61 -1.91 -11.53
CA ALA A 35 -8.62 -2.81 -12.14
C ALA A 35 -7.42 -3.07 -11.21
N LEU A 36 -6.98 -2.05 -10.44
CA LEU A 36 -5.93 -2.23 -9.45
C LEU A 36 -6.38 -3.14 -8.30
N LEU A 37 -7.59 -2.93 -7.77
CA LEU A 37 -8.14 -3.76 -6.70
C LEU A 37 -8.35 -5.21 -7.15
N GLU A 38 -8.80 -5.42 -8.37
CA GLU A 38 -8.95 -6.74 -8.97
C GLU A 38 -7.60 -7.45 -9.05
N ASN A 39 -6.55 -6.77 -9.53
CA ASN A 39 -5.20 -7.33 -9.57
C ASN A 39 -4.69 -7.72 -8.18
N ILE A 40 -4.88 -6.85 -7.18
CA ILE A 40 -4.53 -7.13 -5.79
C ILE A 40 -5.30 -8.35 -5.28
N ASN A 41 -6.61 -8.41 -5.50
CA ASN A 41 -7.45 -9.51 -5.06
C ASN A 41 -7.05 -10.84 -5.70
N ASN A 42 -6.74 -10.83 -7.01
CA ASN A 42 -6.26 -12.01 -7.72
C ASN A 42 -4.93 -12.50 -7.14
N ASN A 43 -4.01 -11.59 -6.83
CA ASN A 43 -2.72 -11.94 -6.23
C ASN A 43 -2.84 -12.44 -4.78
N LEU A 44 -3.82 -11.94 -4.02
CA LEU A 44 -4.10 -12.35 -2.64
C LEU A 44 -4.92 -13.65 -2.54
N THR A 45 -5.65 -14.03 -3.58
CA THR A 45 -6.44 -15.28 -3.61
C THR A 45 -5.71 -16.42 -4.32
N ALA A 46 -4.66 -16.10 -5.08
CA ALA A 46 -3.80 -17.09 -5.72
C ALA A 46 -3.09 -17.99 -4.70
N GLU A 47 -2.85 -19.26 -5.08
CA GLU A 47 -2.13 -20.19 -4.23
C GLU A 47 -0.72 -19.67 -3.89
N PRO A 48 -0.31 -19.73 -2.59
CA PRO A 48 0.99 -19.23 -2.19
C PRO A 48 2.13 -19.97 -2.89
N SER A 49 2.95 -19.21 -3.62
CA SER A 49 4.08 -19.75 -4.39
C SER A 49 5.43 -19.55 -3.68
N SER A 50 6.49 -20.22 -4.13
CA SER A 50 7.84 -19.95 -3.63
C SER A 50 8.36 -18.61 -4.13
N LEU A 51 9.21 -17.94 -3.34
CA LEU A 51 9.83 -16.68 -3.72
C LEU A 51 10.85 -16.87 -4.88
N THR A 52 10.48 -16.42 -6.09
CA THR A 52 11.34 -16.46 -7.28
C THR A 52 12.43 -15.39 -7.26
N SER A 53 13.51 -15.61 -8.01
CA SER A 53 14.50 -14.58 -8.33
C SER A 53 14.00 -13.71 -9.49
N GLY A 54 14.13 -12.38 -9.38
CA GLY A 54 13.66 -11.43 -10.42
C GLY A 54 12.31 -10.77 -10.15
N ILE A 55 12.10 -10.29 -8.92
CA ILE A 55 10.88 -9.59 -8.50
C ILE A 55 10.71 -8.28 -9.29
N LYS A 56 9.56 -8.10 -9.95
CA LYS A 56 9.17 -6.88 -10.65
C LYS A 56 8.12 -6.14 -9.85
N LYS A 57 8.42 -4.88 -9.51
CA LYS A 57 7.52 -3.99 -8.74
C LYS A 57 6.13 -3.82 -9.38
N SER A 58 6.00 -3.99 -10.69
CA SER A 58 4.71 -3.82 -11.38
C SER A 58 3.79 -5.03 -11.27
N SER A 59 4.33 -6.25 -11.17
CA SER A 59 3.55 -7.50 -11.25
C SER A 59 3.50 -8.28 -9.95
N ASP A 60 4.51 -8.14 -9.08
CA ASP A 60 4.66 -8.99 -7.90
C ASP A 60 4.11 -8.35 -6.61
N ASN A 61 3.44 -7.20 -6.71
CA ASN A 61 2.79 -6.59 -5.55
C ASN A 61 1.64 -7.48 -5.05
N TYR A 62 1.56 -7.64 -3.74
CA TYR A 62 0.50 -8.40 -3.06
C TYR A 62 0.43 -9.90 -3.42
N LYS A 63 1.45 -10.45 -4.08
CA LYS A 63 1.52 -11.88 -4.40
C LYS A 63 1.75 -12.70 -3.14
N MET A 64 0.93 -13.72 -2.92
CA MET A 64 1.15 -14.65 -1.83
C MET A 64 2.39 -15.51 -2.06
N VAL A 65 3.29 -15.52 -1.09
CA VAL A 65 4.50 -16.35 -1.11
C VAL A 65 4.71 -17.11 0.20
N LYS A 66 5.24 -18.32 0.10
CA LYS A 66 5.72 -19.12 1.23
C LYS A 66 7.25 -19.12 1.24
N VAL A 67 7.82 -18.73 2.37
CA VAL A 67 9.27 -18.70 2.58
C VAL A 67 9.62 -19.36 3.92
N GLN A 68 10.81 -19.93 3.99
CA GLN A 68 11.38 -20.46 5.23
C GLN A 68 12.77 -19.86 5.43
N GLY A 69 13.05 -19.42 6.66
CA GLY A 69 14.29 -18.75 7.00
C GLY A 69 14.40 -18.45 8.48
N VAL A 70 15.46 -17.77 8.86
CA VAL A 70 15.75 -17.34 10.23
C VAL A 70 15.60 -15.82 10.31
N LEU A 71 14.84 -15.33 11.30
CA LEU A 71 14.74 -13.89 11.57
C LEU A 71 16.05 -13.41 12.20
N GLU A 72 16.61 -12.35 11.63
CA GLU A 72 17.80 -11.70 12.18
C GLU A 72 17.39 -10.68 13.27
N PRO A 73 18.22 -10.49 14.32
CA PRO A 73 17.89 -9.62 15.45
C PRO A 73 17.81 -8.12 15.09
N ASN A 74 18.42 -7.70 13.98
CA ASN A 74 18.53 -6.29 13.56
C ASN A 74 17.21 -5.75 12.96
N SER A 75 16.19 -5.60 13.81
CA SER A 75 14.88 -5.07 13.42
C SER A 75 14.85 -3.54 13.39
N ILE A 76 14.17 -2.98 12.40
CA ILE A 76 13.87 -1.55 12.30
C ILE A 76 12.54 -1.30 13.01
N PHE A 77 12.53 -0.32 13.91
CA PHE A 77 11.34 0.13 14.62
C PHE A 77 10.90 1.50 14.10
N ILE A 78 9.76 1.54 13.42
CA ILE A 78 9.21 2.78 12.86
C ILE A 78 8.07 3.25 13.76
N LEU A 79 8.22 4.41 14.39
CA LEU A 79 7.17 5.01 15.21
C LEU A 79 5.92 5.24 14.36
N THR A 80 4.81 4.62 14.76
CA THR A 80 3.56 4.62 14.00
C THR A 80 2.37 4.77 14.96
N PRO A 81 1.41 5.67 14.69
CA PRO A 81 0.22 5.80 15.53
C PRO A 81 -0.68 4.57 15.38
N ILE A 82 -1.12 4.01 16.52
CA ILE A 82 -2.12 2.94 16.60
C ILE A 82 -3.47 3.56 16.91
N LYS A 83 -4.47 3.28 16.07
CA LYS A 83 -5.84 3.74 16.30
C LYS A 83 -6.38 3.15 17.62
N GLY A 84 -6.61 4.01 18.62
CA GLY A 84 -7.19 3.61 19.92
C GLY A 84 -6.17 3.32 21.03
N SER A 85 -4.91 3.01 20.72
CA SER A 85 -3.88 2.68 21.72
C SER A 85 -2.74 3.70 21.85
N GLY A 86 -2.73 4.77 21.05
CA GLY A 86 -1.69 5.80 21.10
C GLY A 86 -0.48 5.48 20.23
N ALA A 87 0.74 5.63 20.75
CA ALA A 87 1.97 5.40 20.00
C ALA A 87 2.35 3.91 19.96
N GLY A 88 2.77 3.43 18.79
CA GLY A 88 3.29 2.09 18.58
C GLY A 88 4.52 2.07 17.68
N PHE A 89 5.06 0.89 17.46
CA PHE A 89 6.19 0.68 16.56
C PHE A 89 5.84 -0.38 15.53
N ARG A 90 5.95 -0.03 14.25
CA ARG A 90 5.97 -1.01 13.16
C ARG A 90 7.34 -1.68 13.14
N VAL A 91 7.34 -3.01 13.20
CA VAL A 91 8.57 -3.82 13.28
C VAL A 91 8.85 -4.42 11.91
N ILE A 92 9.98 -4.02 11.32
CA ILE A 92 10.47 -4.61 10.07
C ILE A 92 11.74 -5.37 10.39
N SER A 93 11.71 -6.70 10.25
CA SER A 93 12.85 -7.57 10.57
C SER A 93 13.43 -8.19 9.29
N PRO A 94 14.76 -8.34 9.18
CA PRO A 94 15.36 -9.12 8.11
C PRO A 94 15.09 -10.61 8.35
N LEU A 95 14.71 -11.32 7.30
CA LEU A 95 14.61 -12.78 7.26
C LEU A 95 15.67 -13.31 6.30
N LYS A 96 16.59 -14.13 6.82
CA LYS A 96 17.60 -14.84 6.04
C LYS A 96 17.02 -16.18 5.56
N LEU A 97 16.87 -16.33 4.25
CA LEU A 97 16.38 -17.56 3.62
C LEU A 97 17.48 -18.63 3.59
N LYS A 98 17.08 -19.89 3.40
CA LYS A 98 18.00 -21.04 3.26
C LYS A 98 18.98 -20.89 2.09
N ASP A 99 18.59 -20.17 1.05
CA ASP A 99 19.40 -19.91 -0.15
C ASP A 99 20.37 -18.71 0.02
N GLY A 100 20.46 -18.14 1.23
CA GLY A 100 21.35 -17.02 1.55
C GLY A 100 20.78 -15.64 1.22
N ARG A 101 19.63 -15.54 0.55
CA ARG A 101 18.96 -14.26 0.31
C ARG A 101 18.43 -13.68 1.62
N LYS A 102 18.34 -12.34 1.67
CA LYS A 102 17.69 -11.61 2.77
C LYS A 102 16.48 -10.88 2.24
N ILE A 103 15.35 -11.00 2.94
CA ILE A 103 14.14 -10.22 2.67
C ILE A 103 13.74 -9.44 3.91
N LEU A 104 13.05 -8.32 3.73
CA LEU A 104 12.44 -7.58 4.83
C LEU A 104 11.02 -8.08 5.05
N VAL A 105 10.69 -8.38 6.30
CA VAL A 105 9.35 -8.83 6.71
C VAL A 105 8.75 -7.77 7.61
N ASP A 106 7.62 -7.20 7.18
CA ASP A 106 6.76 -6.38 8.05
C ASP A 106 6.02 -7.33 8.99
N ARG A 107 6.34 -7.25 10.29
CA ARG A 107 5.76 -8.09 11.36
C ARG A 107 4.53 -7.46 12.00
N GLY A 108 4.06 -6.34 11.46
CA GLY A 108 2.94 -5.58 12.01
C GLY A 108 3.40 -4.51 13.01
N VAL A 109 2.45 -4.07 13.83
CA VAL A 109 2.63 -2.98 14.78
C VAL A 109 2.48 -3.52 16.20
N ILE A 110 3.43 -3.17 17.07
CA ILE A 110 3.38 -3.46 18.51
C ILE A 110 3.13 -2.17 19.30
N GLU A 111 2.54 -2.30 20.48
CA GLU A 111 2.37 -1.15 21.38
C GLU A 111 3.72 -0.74 21.98
N GLU A 112 3.88 0.54 22.33
CA GLU A 112 5.13 1.03 22.94
C GLU A 112 5.50 0.28 24.23
N LYS A 113 4.50 -0.15 25.01
CA LYS A 113 4.68 -0.94 26.23
C LYS A 113 5.30 -2.32 25.97
N GLU A 114 5.17 -2.86 24.76
CA GLU A 114 5.65 -4.19 24.38
C GLU A 114 7.06 -4.16 23.77
N LYS A 115 7.58 -2.96 23.47
CA LYS A 115 8.95 -2.73 22.94
C LYS A 115 10.08 -3.40 23.75
N PRO A 116 10.04 -3.49 25.10
CA PRO A 116 11.10 -4.13 25.87
C PRO A 116 11.31 -5.62 25.53
N HIS A 117 10.27 -6.32 25.07
CA HIS A 117 10.33 -7.77 24.81
C HIS A 117 11.05 -8.15 23.50
N LEU A 118 11.26 -7.19 22.60
CA LEU A 118 11.92 -7.43 21.31
C LEU A 118 13.41 -7.03 21.31
N GLN A 119 13.90 -6.38 22.36
CA GLN A 119 15.32 -6.03 22.52
C GLN A 119 16.15 -7.18 23.12
N THR A 120 15.52 -8.23 23.67
CA THR A 120 16.21 -9.33 24.38
C THR A 120 16.58 -10.53 23.50
N ALA A 121 16.26 -10.54 22.20
CA ALA A 121 16.58 -11.66 21.31
C ALA A 121 17.99 -11.60 20.68
N GLY A 122 18.91 -10.85 21.30
CA GLY A 122 20.24 -10.56 20.74
C GLY A 122 21.32 -10.20 21.77
N GLN A 123 21.18 -10.66 23.01
CA GLN A 123 22.31 -10.75 23.95
C GLN A 123 22.58 -12.22 24.28
#